data_AF-A0A3D2U7D8-F1
#
_entry.id   AF-A0A3D2U7D8-F1
#
_cell.length_a   1.000
_cell.length_b   1.000
_cell.length_c   1.000
_cell.angle_alpha   90.00
_cell.angle_beta   90.00
_cell.angle_gamma   90.00
#
_symmetry.space_group_name_H-M   'P 1'
#
loop_
_entity.id
_entity.type
_entity.pdbx_description
1 polymer ?
#
loop_
_entity_poly.entity_id
_entity_poly.type
_entity_poly.pdbx_seq_one_letter_code
_entity_poly.pdbx_strand_id
1 'polypeptide(L)'
;MIRMADGGLSPSPRGFNEVYPVVWPDGRIFAMLRTAAGGVAYSVASADGGLTWSNPRATPVRAKHPNSTLLADGSLVCSYQRRFAAPFGVRARFTRDLGVTWGAEMVLRDDIPVADGLVQPQTVELSDGTLFTLFTGTKVLKTGGRRSFIGGTRWTRDRKRLEGIEEKRRLIRERGVWSPEVPLPPLTPRYNFLTADQSPWSKPRAR
;
A
#
# COMPACT_ATOMS: atom_id res chain seq x y z
N MET A 1 -3.21 5.99 28.97
CA MET A 1 -3.35 5.02 27.86
C MET A 1 -4.71 5.22 27.20
N ILE A 2 -4.83 5.03 25.88
CA ILE A 2 -6.11 5.17 25.18
C ILE A 2 -6.97 3.93 25.46
N ARG A 3 -8.23 4.13 25.85
CA ARG A 3 -9.22 3.07 25.97
C ARG A 3 -9.88 2.85 24.60
N MET A 4 -9.89 1.60 24.15
CA MET A 4 -10.46 1.19 22.87
C MET A 4 -11.98 0.96 23.01
N ALA A 5 -12.68 0.82 21.88
CA ALA A 5 -14.14 0.63 21.85
C ALA A 5 -14.61 -0.65 22.56
N ASP A 6 -13.75 -1.68 22.63
CA ASP A 6 -13.97 -2.92 23.38
C ASP A 6 -13.76 -2.77 24.90
N GLY A 7 -13.46 -1.56 25.38
CA GLY A 7 -13.17 -1.27 26.77
C GLY A 7 -11.74 -1.61 27.21
N GLY A 8 -10.95 -2.27 26.35
CA GLY A 8 -9.54 -2.60 26.55
C GLY A 8 -8.62 -1.39 26.43
N LEU A 9 -7.35 -1.58 26.80
CA LEU A 9 -6.32 -0.55 26.63
C LEU A 9 -5.58 -0.78 25.31
N SER A 10 -5.38 0.30 24.55
CA SER A 10 -4.59 0.28 23.34
C SER A 10 -3.15 -0.19 23.62
N PRO A 11 -2.55 -1.02 22.76
CA PRO A 11 -1.15 -1.43 22.88
C PRO A 11 -0.16 -0.28 22.63
N SER A 12 -0.66 0.86 22.15
CA SER A 12 0.09 2.08 21.90
C SER A 12 -0.48 3.22 22.75
N PRO A 13 0.36 4.05 23.41
CA PRO A 13 -0.12 5.20 24.19
C PRO A 13 -0.78 6.27 23.29
N ARG A 14 -0.57 6.22 21.98
CA ARG A 14 -1.21 7.08 20.98
C ARG A 14 -2.32 6.39 20.19
N GLY A 15 -2.73 5.18 20.57
CA GLY A 15 -3.73 4.43 19.82
C GLY A 15 -3.18 3.88 18.50
N PHE A 16 -4.10 3.43 17.66
CA PHE A 16 -3.91 3.24 16.23
C PHE A 16 -4.24 4.54 15.50
N ASN A 17 -3.57 4.82 14.38
CA ASN A 17 -3.82 6.03 13.58
C ASN A 17 -4.03 5.74 12.09
N GLU A 18 -2.98 5.77 11.28
CA GLU A 18 -3.06 5.55 9.84
C GLU A 18 -3.40 4.08 9.56
N VAL A 19 -4.44 3.86 8.76
CA VAL A 19 -4.99 2.55 8.42
C VAL A 19 -4.92 2.35 6.91
N TYR A 20 -4.58 1.14 6.51
CA TYR A 20 -4.43 0.77 5.10
C TYR A 20 -5.20 -0.53 4.81
N PRO A 21 -6.48 -0.41 4.42
CA PRO A 21 -7.32 -1.55 4.13
C PRO A 21 -7.08 -2.06 2.71
N VAL A 22 -7.21 -3.37 2.57
CA VAL A 22 -7.36 -4.10 1.33
C VAL A 22 -8.72 -4.77 1.40
N VAL A 23 -9.55 -4.53 0.38
CA VAL A 23 -10.92 -5.05 0.30
C VAL A 23 -11.01 -5.99 -0.89
N TRP A 24 -11.50 -7.20 -0.65
CA TRP A 24 -11.76 -8.18 -1.70
C TRP A 24 -13.13 -7.94 -2.33
N PRO A 25 -13.36 -8.42 -3.56
CA PRO A 25 -14.68 -8.37 -4.20
C PRO A 25 -15.78 -9.05 -3.38
N ASP A 26 -15.43 -10.07 -2.59
CA ASP A 26 -16.36 -10.80 -1.70
C ASP A 26 -16.62 -10.09 -0.36
N GLY A 27 -16.10 -8.87 -0.17
CA GLY A 27 -16.31 -8.08 1.03
C GLY A 27 -15.37 -8.41 2.19
N ARG A 28 -14.44 -9.37 2.06
CA ARG A 28 -13.38 -9.54 3.05
C ARG A 28 -12.48 -8.32 3.10
N ILE A 29 -12.03 -7.97 4.30
CA ILE A 29 -11.14 -6.82 4.54
C ILE A 29 -9.93 -7.27 5.34
N PHE A 30 -8.75 -6.82 4.93
CA PHE A 30 -7.52 -6.89 5.72
C PHE A 30 -6.98 -5.48 5.90
N ALA A 31 -6.62 -5.09 7.11
CA ALA A 31 -6.07 -3.75 7.35
C ALA A 31 -4.82 -3.80 8.22
N MET A 32 -3.83 -3.01 7.82
CA MET A 32 -2.68 -2.70 8.66
C MET A 32 -2.96 -1.43 9.46
N LEU A 33 -2.69 -1.48 10.77
CA LEU A 33 -2.91 -0.43 11.74
C LEU A 33 -1.55 0.10 12.21
N ARG A 34 -1.26 1.36 11.91
CA ARG A 34 -0.05 2.02 12.42
C ARG A 34 -0.20 2.40 13.89
N THR A 35 0.89 2.28 14.66
CA THR A 35 1.03 2.78 16.03
C THR A 35 1.94 4.02 16.12
N ALA A 36 2.32 4.40 17.35
CA ALA A 36 3.35 5.42 17.60
C ALA A 36 4.70 5.09 16.93
N ALA A 37 5.54 6.12 16.78
CA ALA A 37 6.87 5.99 16.20
C ALA A 37 7.70 4.90 16.91
N GLY A 38 8.36 4.04 16.13
CA GLY A 38 9.16 2.94 16.67
C GLY A 38 8.36 1.71 17.13
N GLY A 39 7.03 1.80 17.19
CA GLY A 39 6.15 0.67 17.47
C GLY A 39 5.95 -0.25 16.27
N VAL A 40 5.46 -1.47 16.55
CA VAL A 40 5.03 -2.42 15.52
C VAL A 40 3.65 -2.05 14.99
N ALA A 41 3.44 -2.24 13.70
CA ALA A 41 2.10 -2.21 13.12
C ALA A 41 1.32 -3.47 13.55
N TYR A 42 0.01 -3.31 13.63
CA TYR A 42 -0.91 -4.40 13.92
C TYR A 42 -1.71 -4.72 12.66
N SER A 43 -2.28 -5.91 12.58
CA SER A 43 -3.22 -6.28 11.53
C SER A 43 -4.57 -6.68 12.12
N VAL A 44 -5.63 -6.39 11.38
CA VAL A 44 -6.99 -6.86 11.64
C VAL A 44 -7.61 -7.33 10.34
N ALA A 45 -8.58 -8.23 10.43
CA ALA A 45 -9.36 -8.68 9.30
C ALA A 45 -10.85 -8.70 9.63
N SER A 46 -11.67 -8.58 8.59
CA SER A 46 -13.11 -8.78 8.63
C SER A 46 -13.49 -9.75 7.50
N ALA A 47 -14.42 -10.64 7.80
CA ALA A 47 -14.96 -11.60 6.84
C ALA A 47 -16.37 -11.24 6.34
N ASP A 48 -16.95 -10.16 6.87
CA ASP A 48 -18.37 -9.82 6.75
C ASP A 48 -18.60 -8.34 6.37
N GLY A 49 -17.72 -7.79 5.52
CA GLY A 49 -17.88 -6.42 5.01
C GLY A 49 -17.57 -5.33 6.03
N GLY A 50 -16.85 -5.67 7.12
CA GLY A 50 -16.48 -4.73 8.18
C GLY A 50 -17.50 -4.64 9.32
N LEU A 51 -18.50 -5.53 9.37
CA LEU A 51 -19.47 -5.59 10.47
C LEU A 51 -18.80 -6.09 11.76
N THR A 52 -17.99 -7.14 11.64
CA THR A 52 -17.16 -7.65 12.74
C THR A 52 -15.69 -7.70 12.34
N TRP A 53 -14.82 -7.64 13.34
CA TRP A 53 -13.38 -7.58 13.17
C TRP A 53 -12.68 -8.56 14.10
N SER A 54 -11.58 -9.14 13.62
CA SER A 54 -10.66 -9.89 14.46
C SER A 54 -10.01 -8.98 15.51
N ASN A 55 -9.56 -9.58 16.62
CA ASN A 55 -8.68 -8.88 17.54
C ASN A 55 -7.39 -8.39 16.84
N PRO A 56 -6.84 -7.21 17.21
CA PRO A 56 -5.60 -6.71 16.65
C PRO A 56 -4.43 -7.67 16.92
N ARG A 57 -3.73 -8.06 15.85
CA ARG A 57 -2.55 -8.93 15.93
C ARG A 57 -1.28 -8.14 15.68
N ALA A 58 -0.29 -8.26 16.58
CA ALA A 58 1.02 -7.65 16.36
C ALA A 58 1.73 -8.30 15.15
N THR A 59 2.36 -7.48 14.31
CA THR A 59 3.12 -7.93 13.13
C THR A 59 4.62 -7.69 13.32
N PRO A 60 5.51 -8.30 12.52
CA PRO A 60 6.93 -7.94 12.52
C PRO A 60 7.22 -6.59 11.84
N VAL A 61 6.20 -5.89 11.32
CA VAL A 61 6.35 -4.65 10.56
C VAL A 61 6.48 -3.48 11.53
N ARG A 62 7.72 -3.07 11.83
CA ARG A 62 7.99 -1.84 12.60
C ARG A 62 8.08 -0.65 11.65
N ALA A 63 6.98 0.06 11.42
CA ALA A 63 6.97 1.00 10.31
C ALA A 63 6.06 2.23 10.44
N LYS A 64 6.31 3.18 9.55
CA LYS A 64 5.37 4.25 9.18
C LYS A 64 4.74 3.89 7.83
N HIS A 65 3.45 4.20 7.67
CA HIS A 65 2.65 3.88 6.49
C HIS A 65 2.77 2.40 6.02
N PRO A 66 2.32 1.41 6.81
CA PRO A 66 2.32 -0.01 6.42
C PRO A 66 1.25 -0.32 5.35
N ASN A 67 1.50 0.10 4.12
CA ASN A 67 0.57 -0.03 2.99
C ASN A 67 0.55 -1.45 2.46
N SER A 68 -0.63 -2.07 2.41
CA SER A 68 -0.80 -3.41 1.85
C SER A 68 -1.46 -3.36 0.47
N THR A 69 -1.00 -4.24 -0.42
CA THR A 69 -1.55 -4.43 -1.75
C THR A 69 -1.88 -5.91 -1.94
N LEU A 70 -3.11 -6.20 -2.38
CA LEU A 70 -3.48 -7.54 -2.85
C LEU A 70 -2.85 -7.79 -4.21
N LEU A 71 -2.06 -8.85 -4.29
CA LEU A 71 -1.51 -9.35 -5.52
C LEU A 71 -2.48 -10.35 -6.14
N ALA A 72 -2.35 -10.51 -7.45
CA ALA A 72 -3.26 -11.34 -8.21
C ALA A 72 -2.92 -12.85 -8.12
N ASP A 73 -1.93 -13.25 -7.30
CA ASP A 73 -1.76 -14.63 -6.80
C ASP A 73 -2.49 -14.87 -5.45
N GLY A 74 -3.21 -13.85 -4.94
CA GLY A 74 -3.92 -13.88 -3.67
C GLY A 74 -3.06 -13.54 -2.46
N SER A 75 -1.74 -13.35 -2.63
CA SER A 75 -0.88 -12.89 -1.54
C SER A 75 -0.98 -11.38 -1.33
N LEU A 76 -0.64 -10.94 -0.12
CA LEU A 76 -0.50 -9.52 0.21
C LEU A 76 0.97 -9.14 0.28
N VAL A 77 1.32 -8.00 -0.28
CA VAL A 77 2.59 -7.32 -0.02
C VAL A 77 2.31 -6.09 0.84
N CYS A 78 2.96 -5.99 1.99
CA CYS A 78 2.98 -4.78 2.80
C CYS A 78 4.29 -4.02 2.54
N SER A 79 4.22 -2.89 1.85
CA SER A 79 5.33 -1.95 1.68
C SER A 79 5.28 -0.84 2.71
N TYR A 80 6.41 -0.50 3.30
CA TYR A 80 6.44 0.37 4.47
C TYR A 80 7.74 1.15 4.64
N GLN A 81 7.67 2.25 5.38
CA GLN A 81 8.82 3.11 5.67
C GLN A 81 9.56 2.62 6.92
N ARG A 82 10.86 2.33 6.75
CA ARG A 82 11.81 2.16 7.85
C ARG A 82 12.42 3.51 8.20
N ARG A 83 12.04 4.05 9.36
CA ARG A 83 12.51 5.35 9.86
C ARG A 83 13.03 5.37 11.30
N PHE A 84 12.97 4.23 11.98
CA PHE A 84 13.32 4.15 13.41
C PHE A 84 14.82 3.95 13.63
N ALA A 85 15.54 3.47 12.61
CA ALA A 85 16.99 3.31 12.62
C ALA A 85 17.52 3.42 11.19
N ALA A 86 18.77 3.85 11.03
CA ALA A 86 19.47 3.80 9.75
C ALA A 86 19.79 2.33 9.37
N PRO A 87 19.93 1.98 8.09
CA PRO A 87 19.62 2.82 6.93
C PRO A 87 18.11 3.08 6.74
N PHE A 88 17.71 4.33 6.52
CA PHE A 88 16.32 4.69 6.31
C PHE A 88 15.89 4.37 4.88
N GLY A 89 14.63 4.02 4.70
CA GLY A 89 14.26 3.49 3.42
C GLY A 89 12.89 2.85 3.33
N VAL A 90 12.66 2.23 2.19
CA VAL A 90 11.45 1.48 1.90
C VAL A 90 11.75 0.00 2.06
N ARG A 91 10.84 -0.70 2.73
CA ARG A 91 10.88 -2.14 2.96
C ARG A 91 9.57 -2.78 2.50
N ALA A 92 9.59 -4.08 2.30
CA ALA A 92 8.39 -4.85 2.05
C ALA A 92 8.42 -6.21 2.75
N ARG A 93 7.24 -6.73 3.12
CA ARG A 93 7.04 -8.11 3.55
C ARG A 93 5.79 -8.69 2.91
N PHE A 94 5.78 -9.99 2.72
CA PHE A 94 4.62 -10.71 2.18
C PHE A 94 3.88 -11.47 3.27
N THR A 95 2.58 -11.63 3.11
CA THR A 95 1.75 -12.57 3.85
C THR A 95 0.76 -13.25 2.89
N ARG A 96 0.39 -14.50 3.16
CA ARG A 96 -0.60 -15.27 2.37
C ARG A 96 -1.82 -15.65 3.20
N ASP A 97 -1.80 -15.34 4.48
CA ASP A 97 -2.73 -15.82 5.50
C ASP A 97 -3.22 -14.65 6.37
N LEU A 98 -3.46 -13.50 5.72
CA LEU A 98 -4.02 -12.29 6.34
C LEU A 98 -3.23 -11.83 7.59
N GLY A 99 -1.91 -11.84 7.48
CA GLY A 99 -1.00 -11.34 8.51
C GLY A 99 -0.75 -12.33 9.66
N VAL A 100 -1.21 -13.59 9.55
CA VAL A 100 -0.90 -14.65 10.51
C VAL A 100 0.60 -14.96 10.48
N THR A 101 1.16 -15.19 9.29
CA THR A 101 2.59 -15.33 9.05
C THR A 101 3.09 -14.28 8.08
N TRP A 102 4.38 -13.94 8.21
CA TRP A 102 5.03 -12.93 7.39
C TRP A 102 6.36 -13.47 6.88
N GLY A 103 6.63 -13.22 5.61
CA GLY A 103 7.92 -13.53 4.99
C GLY A 103 9.06 -12.63 5.50
N ALA A 104 10.26 -12.93 5.00
CA ALA A 104 11.45 -12.12 5.24
C ALA A 104 11.24 -10.65 4.80
N GLU A 105 11.91 -9.72 5.48
CA GLU A 105 11.93 -8.31 5.05
C GLU A 105 12.76 -8.17 3.78
N MET A 106 12.20 -7.49 2.79
CA MET A 106 12.88 -7.10 1.57
C MET A 106 13.26 -5.62 1.65
N VAL A 107 14.49 -5.31 1.26
CA VAL A 107 15.00 -3.94 1.14
C VAL A 107 14.74 -3.44 -0.27
N LEU A 108 13.86 -2.43 -0.41
CA LEU A 108 13.59 -1.82 -1.72
C LEU A 108 14.47 -0.58 -1.94
N ARG A 109 14.68 0.19 -0.87
CA ARG A 109 15.56 1.38 -0.82
C ARG A 109 16.14 1.50 0.56
N ASP A 110 17.38 1.90 0.70
CA ASP A 110 18.06 2.11 2.00
C ASP A 110 18.98 3.34 1.98
N ASP A 111 18.81 4.19 0.97
CA ASP A 111 19.64 5.36 0.70
C ASP A 111 18.92 6.68 1.01
N ILE A 112 17.89 6.65 1.86
CA ILE A 112 17.22 7.88 2.29
C ILE A 112 18.00 8.48 3.47
N PRO A 113 18.50 9.72 3.34
CA PRO A 113 19.38 10.31 4.37
C PRO A 113 18.62 10.85 5.59
N VAL A 114 17.29 10.96 5.54
CA VAL A 114 16.47 11.58 6.58
C VAL A 114 15.40 10.59 7.05
N ALA A 115 15.33 10.35 8.37
CA ALA A 115 14.37 9.42 8.98
C ALA A 115 12.91 9.69 8.56
N ASP A 116 12.45 10.93 8.72
CA ASP A 116 11.12 11.37 8.30
C ASP A 116 11.07 11.86 6.83
N GLY A 117 12.13 11.57 6.06
CA GLY A 117 12.21 11.97 4.66
C GLY A 117 11.29 11.17 3.74
N LEU A 118 10.77 10.03 4.19
CA LEU A 118 9.88 9.17 3.42
C LEU A 118 8.41 9.38 3.77
N VAL A 119 7.56 9.29 2.75
CA VAL A 119 6.09 9.30 2.89
C VAL A 119 5.46 8.29 1.93
N GLN A 120 4.53 7.50 2.47
CA GLN A 120 3.56 6.61 1.81
C GLN A 120 4.12 5.77 0.64
N PRO A 121 4.94 4.73 0.91
CA PRO A 121 5.26 3.76 -0.13
C PRO A 121 3.99 3.01 -0.55
N GLN A 122 3.69 2.98 -1.85
CA GLN A 122 2.52 2.31 -2.45
C GLN A 122 3.01 1.33 -3.49
N THR A 123 2.56 0.07 -3.41
CA THR A 123 2.97 -0.98 -4.35
C THR A 123 1.82 -1.33 -5.29
N VAL A 124 2.14 -1.52 -6.57
CA VAL A 124 1.23 -2.07 -7.58
C VAL A 124 1.87 -3.26 -8.26
N GLU A 125 1.06 -4.22 -8.68
CA GLU A 125 1.48 -5.31 -9.58
C GLU A 125 1.33 -4.85 -11.03
N LEU A 126 2.39 -5.00 -11.81
CA LEU A 126 2.40 -4.69 -13.24
C LEU A 126 1.93 -5.90 -14.06
N SER A 127 1.53 -5.67 -15.31
CA SER A 127 0.98 -6.69 -16.21
C SER A 127 1.95 -7.82 -16.61
N ASP A 128 3.24 -7.67 -16.28
CA ASP A 128 4.26 -8.68 -16.46
C ASP A 128 4.57 -9.47 -15.18
N GLY A 129 3.81 -9.23 -14.10
CA GLY A 129 3.98 -9.87 -12.79
C GLY A 129 5.09 -9.26 -11.94
N THR A 130 5.75 -8.19 -12.40
CA THR A 130 6.67 -7.43 -11.55
C THR A 130 5.91 -6.46 -10.65
N LEU A 131 6.53 -6.07 -9.54
CA LEU A 131 5.97 -5.09 -8.61
C LEU A 131 6.64 -3.74 -8.84
N PHE A 132 5.88 -2.67 -8.68
CA PHE A 132 6.41 -1.31 -8.65
C PHE A 132 5.98 -0.61 -7.37
N THR A 133 6.94 -0.12 -6.59
CA THR A 133 6.68 0.65 -5.37
C THR A 133 7.03 2.11 -5.60
N LEU A 134 6.03 2.98 -5.56
CA LEU A 134 6.18 4.44 -5.56
C LEU A 134 6.35 4.94 -4.13
N PHE A 135 7.15 5.98 -3.90
CA PHE A 135 7.27 6.64 -2.60
C PHE A 135 7.70 8.10 -2.77
N THR A 136 7.40 8.95 -1.78
CA THR A 136 8.01 10.27 -1.67
C THR A 136 9.22 10.17 -0.75
N GLY A 137 10.37 10.72 -1.16
CA GLY A 137 11.60 10.80 -0.38
C GLY A 137 12.10 12.23 -0.21
N THR A 138 13.04 12.44 0.71
CA THR A 138 13.72 13.73 0.92
C THR A 138 15.22 13.52 0.75
N LYS A 139 15.85 14.34 -0.08
CA LYS A 139 17.30 14.40 -0.23
C LYS A 139 17.87 15.66 0.41
N VAL A 140 19.13 15.58 0.81
CA VAL A 140 19.93 16.74 1.23
C VAL A 140 20.72 17.24 0.01
N LEU A 141 20.60 18.53 -0.29
CA LEU A 141 21.30 19.20 -1.37
C LEU A 141 22.73 19.55 -0.94
N LYS A 142 23.63 19.77 -1.90
CA LYS A 142 25.00 20.24 -1.62
C LYS A 142 25.03 21.56 -0.81
N THR A 143 24.00 22.39 -0.95
CA THR A 143 23.83 23.64 -0.20
C THR A 143 23.34 23.43 1.25
N GLY A 144 23.15 22.18 1.69
CA GLY A 144 22.58 21.84 3.00
C GLY A 144 21.04 21.88 3.05
N GLY A 145 20.37 22.41 2.03
CA GLY A 145 18.92 22.43 1.92
C GLY A 145 18.31 21.04 1.75
N ARG A 146 17.01 20.89 2.06
CA ARG A 146 16.23 19.66 1.83
C ARG A 146 15.32 19.81 0.63
N ARG A 147 15.19 18.75 -0.17
CA ARG A 147 14.24 18.71 -1.29
C ARG A 147 13.50 17.38 -1.35
N SER A 148 12.17 17.45 -1.43
CA SER A 148 11.33 16.29 -1.67
C SER A 148 11.45 15.82 -3.11
N PHE A 149 11.31 14.51 -3.33
CA PHE A 149 11.24 13.88 -4.63
C PHE A 149 10.25 12.72 -4.60
N ILE A 150 9.72 12.35 -5.76
CA ILE A 150 8.99 11.09 -5.94
C ILE A 150 9.99 10.08 -6.52
N GLY A 151 10.09 8.93 -5.88
CA GLY A 151 10.94 7.81 -6.29
C GLY A 151 10.11 6.57 -6.56
N GLY A 152 10.70 5.65 -7.30
CA GLY A 152 10.08 4.37 -7.66
C GLY A 152 11.10 3.25 -7.66
N THR A 153 10.64 2.04 -7.34
CA THR A 153 11.46 0.82 -7.43
C THR A 153 10.63 -0.26 -8.10
N ARG A 154 11.12 -0.80 -9.22
CA ARG A 154 10.57 -2.00 -9.85
C ARG A 154 11.31 -3.23 -9.33
N TRP A 155 10.59 -4.26 -8.90
CA TRP A 155 11.17 -5.41 -8.22
C TRP A 155 10.29 -6.66 -8.39
N THR A 156 10.79 -7.81 -7.94
CA THR A 156 10.05 -9.09 -7.96
C THR A 156 10.26 -9.82 -6.64
N ARG A 157 9.32 -10.71 -6.31
CA ARG A 157 9.46 -11.63 -5.17
C ARG A 157 10.58 -12.67 -5.39
N ASP A 158 10.54 -13.43 -6.50
CA ASP A 158 11.38 -14.64 -6.69
C ASP A 158 11.80 -14.96 -8.16
N ARG A 159 11.81 -13.99 -9.11
CA ARG A 159 11.90 -14.18 -10.59
C ARG A 159 12.07 -15.63 -11.14
N LYS A 160 10.96 -16.26 -11.54
CA LYS A 160 10.83 -17.23 -12.66
C LYS A 160 9.53 -16.96 -13.44
N ARG A 161 9.46 -17.38 -14.71
CA ARG A 161 8.33 -17.14 -15.64
C ARG A 161 7.06 -17.85 -15.15
N LEU A 162 5.93 -17.15 -15.14
CA LEU A 162 4.63 -17.65 -14.67
C LEU A 162 3.96 -18.55 -15.72
N GLU A 163 3.64 -19.79 -15.34
CA GLU A 163 2.73 -20.65 -16.12
C GLU A 163 1.29 -20.11 -16.03
N GLY A 164 0.53 -20.17 -17.13
CA GLY A 164 -0.87 -19.69 -17.16
C GLY A 164 -1.05 -18.16 -17.25
N ILE A 165 0.02 -17.38 -17.38
CA ILE A 165 -0.04 -15.90 -17.46
C ILE A 165 -0.89 -15.40 -18.65
N GLU A 166 -0.94 -16.15 -19.74
CA GLU A 166 -1.73 -15.79 -20.92
C GLU A 166 -3.24 -15.92 -20.69
N GLU A 167 -3.66 -16.88 -19.87
CA GLU A 167 -5.06 -17.07 -19.49
C GLU A 167 -5.55 -15.95 -18.58
N LYS A 168 -4.71 -15.55 -17.61
CA LYS A 168 -5.00 -14.40 -16.74
C LYS A 168 -5.06 -13.08 -17.52
N ARG A 169 -4.17 -12.89 -18.49
CA ARG A 169 -4.22 -11.74 -19.42
C ARG A 169 -5.47 -11.77 -20.30
N ARG A 170 -5.91 -12.96 -20.74
CA ARG A 170 -7.18 -13.15 -21.46
C ARG A 170 -8.36 -12.73 -20.61
N LEU A 171 -8.47 -13.20 -19.37
CA LEU A 171 -9.56 -12.84 -18.46
C LEU A 171 -9.59 -11.34 -18.11
N ILE A 172 -8.43 -10.69 -17.97
CA ILE A 172 -8.37 -9.24 -17.74
C ILE A 172 -8.80 -8.47 -19.01
N ARG A 173 -8.45 -8.95 -20.19
CA ARG A 173 -8.88 -8.36 -21.47
C ARG A 173 -10.39 -8.56 -21.73
N GLU A 174 -10.92 -9.72 -21.37
CA GLU A 174 -12.32 -10.09 -21.59
C GLU A 174 -13.27 -9.52 -20.53
N ARG A 175 -12.83 -9.40 -19.27
CA ARG A 175 -13.67 -9.05 -18.12
C ARG A 175 -13.28 -7.77 -17.40
N GLY A 176 -12.22 -7.09 -17.85
CA GLY A 176 -11.75 -5.78 -17.36
C GLY A 176 -12.12 -5.51 -15.91
N VAL A 177 -11.44 -6.15 -14.95
CA VAL A 177 -11.94 -6.40 -13.60
C VAL A 177 -12.80 -5.25 -13.00
N TRP A 178 -14.12 -5.40 -13.16
CA TRP A 178 -15.27 -4.90 -12.40
C TRP A 178 -16.52 -5.65 -12.94
N SER A 179 -17.51 -5.97 -12.10
CA SER A 179 -18.69 -6.80 -12.48
C SER A 179 -19.93 -5.94 -12.83
N PRO A 180 -20.68 -6.24 -13.90
CA PRO A 180 -21.85 -5.47 -14.36
C PRO A 180 -23.14 -5.56 -13.52
N GLU A 181 -23.15 -6.26 -12.38
CA GLU A 181 -24.38 -6.46 -11.58
C GLU A 181 -24.72 -5.31 -10.62
N VAL A 182 -23.86 -4.29 -10.49
CA VAL A 182 -24.06 -3.16 -9.57
C VAL A 182 -23.78 -1.84 -10.28
N PRO A 183 -24.76 -1.13 -10.88
CA PRO A 183 -24.47 0.13 -11.55
C PRO A 183 -24.01 1.20 -10.54
N LEU A 184 -22.90 1.87 -10.85
CA LEU A 184 -22.51 3.08 -10.11
C LEU A 184 -23.53 4.19 -10.39
N PRO A 185 -23.88 5.04 -9.40
CA PRO A 185 -24.61 6.26 -9.69
C PRO A 185 -23.79 7.10 -10.69
N PRO A 186 -24.46 7.81 -11.63
CA PRO A 186 -23.78 8.53 -12.69
C PRO A 186 -22.78 9.53 -12.10
N LEU A 187 -21.49 9.27 -12.31
CA LEU A 187 -20.42 10.19 -11.98
C LEU A 187 -20.50 11.36 -12.94
N THR A 188 -21.23 12.41 -12.55
CA THR A 188 -21.04 13.75 -13.13
C THR A 188 -19.83 14.33 -12.43
N PRO A 189 -18.64 14.43 -13.06
CA PRO A 189 -17.45 14.88 -12.38
C PRO A 189 -17.58 16.38 -12.14
N ARG A 190 -18.01 16.77 -10.94
CA ARG A 190 -17.78 18.12 -10.45
C ARG A 190 -16.36 18.13 -9.88
N TYR A 191 -15.42 18.48 -10.77
CA TYR A 191 -14.03 18.90 -10.53
C TYR A 191 -12.89 17.86 -10.66
N ASN A 192 -12.10 18.07 -11.72
CA ASN A 192 -10.63 17.94 -11.83
C ASN A 192 -9.93 16.57 -11.84
N PHE A 193 -10.55 15.51 -12.35
CA PHE A 193 -9.77 14.39 -12.89
C PHE A 193 -9.77 14.47 -14.41
N LEU A 194 -8.65 14.93 -14.97
CA LEU A 194 -8.40 14.88 -16.42
C LEU A 194 -7.98 13.46 -16.80
N THR A 195 -8.53 12.93 -17.88
CA THR A 195 -8.09 11.66 -18.46
C THR A 195 -6.70 11.82 -19.11
N ALA A 196 -5.96 10.73 -19.31
CA ALA A 196 -4.55 10.80 -19.73
C ALA A 196 -4.30 11.51 -21.08
N ASP A 197 -5.33 11.62 -21.93
CA ASP A 197 -5.38 12.35 -23.20
C ASP A 197 -5.60 13.87 -23.02
N GLN A 198 -5.94 14.31 -21.82
CA GLN A 198 -6.21 15.70 -21.50
C GLN A 198 -4.99 16.33 -20.81
N SER A 199 -3.97 16.68 -21.61
CA SER A 199 -2.81 17.42 -21.11
C SER A 199 -3.20 18.85 -20.72
N PRO A 200 -2.78 19.36 -19.54
CA PRO A 200 -3.04 20.75 -19.12
C PRO A 200 -2.33 21.80 -19.99
N TRP A 201 -1.49 21.38 -20.93
CA TRP A 201 -0.76 22.25 -21.87
C TRP A 201 -1.38 22.30 -23.27
N SER A 202 -2.46 21.55 -23.49
CA SER A 202 -3.22 21.58 -24.74
C SER A 202 -3.99 22.90 -24.79
N LYS A 203 -3.48 23.91 -25.50
CA LYS A 203 -4.27 25.13 -25.71
C LYS A 203 -5.52 24.77 -26.54
N PRO A 204 -6.72 25.23 -26.16
CA PRO A 204 -7.90 25.10 -27.02
C PRO A 204 -7.59 25.76 -28.38
N ARG A 205 -7.99 25.13 -29.48
CA ARG A 205 -8.03 25.83 -30.77
C ARG A 205 -9.01 26.99 -30.62
N ALA A 206 -8.54 28.21 -30.84
CA ALA A 206 -9.41 29.38 -30.92
C ALA A 206 -10.46 29.13 -32.01
N ARG A 207 -11.71 29.46 -31.70
CA ARG A 207 -12.84 29.33 -32.63
C ARG A 207 -12.68 30.25 -33.82
#